data_AF-A0A4Q3EHR5-F1
#
_entry.id   AF-A0A4Q3EHR5-F1
#
_cell.length_a   1.000
_cell.length_b   1.000
_cell.length_c   1.000
_cell.angle_alpha   90.00
_cell.angle_beta   90.00
_cell.angle_gamma   90.00
#
_symmetry.space_group_name_H-M   'P 1'
#
loop_
_entity.id
_entity.type
_entity.pdbx_description
1 polymer ?
#
loop_
_entity_poly.entity_id
_entity_poly.type
_entity_poly.pdbx_seq_one_letter_code
_entity_poly.pdbx_strand_id
1 'polypeptide(L)'
;MNLPIRISCLLIFFTAFYSCKKDAVVTDTVAAKKIAEHAVLKPKISSISPSQGMVFGAVRITGTNFSPVVEGNVVRFNGFPAIVNSASKTELIVTVPENTTTGTVSVLSNDFVDTFATPFKVLKFTPEGEMNINLNGVTETAITKTGIVYSIRKNAQKLTAIIKSVNGTSTIVFNDAPEFEDQLNYFDHDYKGLLTDNAGNVYFASNYIRHRSVSGVATHTVLRSQIIKISPADNATLIAGGEAGAVDGNGSNALFNNIEAMVRDAAGNLYVSDLGNSRLRKVTPAGDVTTLSTSAKIKNMAISSSGDLYFHNNLTIYKASAATGKVSFIAGPYANGLQAMLFDAAGNLLVCNYTGILVINRANYLSRFVPPTAINTITMDPTGKLYTFSATKAVRYAFK
;
A
#
# COMPACT_ATOMS: atom_id res chain seq x y z
N MET A 1 -19.41 11.85 -75.27
CA MET A 1 -19.35 11.28 -73.90
C MET A 1 -18.33 12.08 -73.11
N ASN A 2 -18.84 13.05 -72.36
CA ASN A 2 -18.35 13.82 -71.21
C ASN A 2 -16.88 14.31 -71.03
N LEU A 3 -16.88 15.63 -70.70
CA LEU A 3 -15.91 16.53 -70.05
C LEU A 3 -14.79 17.14 -70.91
N PRO A 4 -14.61 18.48 -70.81
CA PRO A 4 -13.77 19.01 -69.73
C PRO A 4 -14.18 20.36 -69.11
N ILE A 5 -13.43 20.70 -68.06
CA ILE A 5 -13.42 21.87 -67.16
C ILE A 5 -13.01 23.18 -67.88
N ARG A 6 -13.58 24.34 -67.48
CA ARG A 6 -12.91 25.67 -67.25
C ARG A 6 -13.97 26.73 -66.86
N ILE A 7 -13.88 27.33 -65.67
CA ILE A 7 -13.19 28.59 -65.31
C ILE A 7 -13.86 29.86 -65.86
N SER A 8 -14.47 30.59 -64.93
CA SER A 8 -14.52 32.05 -64.74
C SER A 8 -15.36 32.99 -65.62
N CYS A 9 -16.03 33.86 -64.86
CA CYS A 9 -16.30 35.28 -65.09
C CYS A 9 -17.48 35.69 -65.99
N LEU A 10 -18.50 36.19 -65.28
CA LEU A 10 -18.91 37.60 -65.30
C LEU A 10 -19.40 38.15 -66.66
N LEU A 11 -20.72 38.38 -66.77
CA LEU A 11 -21.21 39.62 -67.36
C LEU A 11 -22.60 39.97 -66.81
N ILE A 12 -22.77 41.27 -66.59
CA ILE A 12 -23.82 41.99 -65.87
C ILE A 12 -24.82 42.55 -66.91
N PHE A 13 -25.90 43.18 -66.41
CA PHE A 13 -26.82 44.14 -67.05
C PHE A 13 -28.06 43.47 -67.67
N PHE A 14 -29.31 43.94 -67.51
CA PHE A 14 -29.96 45.06 -66.82
C PHE A 14 -31.47 44.84 -67.13
N THR A 15 -32.43 45.12 -66.26
CA THR A 15 -33.23 46.36 -66.28
C THR A 15 -34.23 46.25 -65.13
N ALA A 16 -34.20 47.16 -64.15
CA ALA A 16 -35.01 48.38 -64.09
C ALA A 16 -36.51 48.04 -63.91
N PHE A 17 -37.21 48.58 -62.92
CA PHE A 17 -37.41 50.02 -62.72
C PHE A 17 -37.77 50.37 -61.28
N TYR A 18 -37.17 51.48 -60.79
CA TYR A 18 -37.79 52.60 -60.06
C TYR A 18 -38.57 52.30 -58.77
N SER A 19 -38.46 53.03 -57.67
CA SER A 19 -37.90 54.35 -57.38
C SER A 19 -38.09 54.57 -55.88
N CYS A 20 -37.07 55.04 -55.17
CA CYS A 20 -37.05 56.38 -54.55
C CYS A 20 -35.87 56.48 -53.57
N LYS A 21 -35.00 57.47 -53.79
CA LYS A 21 -33.92 57.87 -52.87
C LYS A 21 -34.44 58.79 -51.78
N LYS A 22 -33.95 58.64 -50.54
CA LYS A 22 -33.04 59.62 -49.90
C LYS A 22 -32.38 59.05 -48.64
N ASP A 23 -31.13 59.44 -48.43
CA ASP A 23 -30.09 58.76 -47.67
C ASP A 23 -30.12 58.89 -46.14
N ALA A 24 -29.44 57.90 -45.54
CA ALA A 24 -28.62 57.92 -44.33
C ALA A 24 -29.30 57.93 -42.95
N VAL A 25 -29.33 56.76 -42.31
CA VAL A 25 -28.60 56.47 -41.05
C VAL A 25 -28.27 54.97 -41.04
N VAL A 26 -26.98 54.61 -40.97
CA VAL A 26 -26.57 53.26 -40.55
C VAL A 26 -26.71 53.20 -39.04
N THR A 27 -27.79 52.61 -38.55
CA THR A 27 -27.94 52.14 -37.17
C THR A 27 -28.57 50.76 -37.19
N ASP A 28 -27.67 49.79 -37.09
CA ASP A 28 -27.69 48.70 -36.13
C ASP A 28 -28.86 47.71 -36.05
N THR A 29 -28.42 46.47 -35.84
CA THR A 29 -29.13 45.35 -35.24
C THR A 29 -30.25 44.69 -36.03
N VAL A 30 -29.83 43.72 -36.84
CA VAL A 30 -30.28 42.32 -36.79
C VAL A 30 -31.41 42.10 -35.78
N ALA A 31 -32.63 42.08 -36.28
CA ALA A 31 -33.78 41.58 -35.57
C ALA A 31 -33.51 40.13 -35.10
N ALA A 32 -33.52 39.95 -33.78
CA ALA A 32 -33.92 38.75 -33.06
C ALA A 32 -33.45 37.39 -33.63
N LYS A 33 -32.13 37.15 -33.63
CA LYS A 33 -31.63 35.80 -33.33
C LYS A 33 -31.41 35.74 -31.82
N LYS A 34 -32.47 35.40 -31.08
CA LYS A 34 -32.35 35.01 -29.67
C LYS A 34 -31.49 33.75 -29.64
N ILE A 35 -30.18 33.92 -29.51
CA ILE A 35 -29.30 32.85 -29.07
C ILE A 35 -29.88 32.47 -27.71
N ALA A 36 -30.48 31.29 -27.61
CA ALA A 36 -30.70 30.68 -26.31
C ALA A 36 -29.30 30.54 -25.72
N GLU A 37 -28.95 31.47 -24.84
CA GLU A 37 -27.79 31.38 -23.99
C GLU A 37 -27.94 30.04 -23.27
N HIS A 38 -27.22 29.01 -23.73
CA HIS A 38 -27.20 27.71 -23.07
C HIS A 38 -26.72 28.02 -21.66
N ALA A 39 -27.62 27.92 -20.67
CA ALA A 39 -27.30 28.22 -19.29
C ALA A 39 -26.07 27.39 -18.89
N VAL A 40 -24.94 28.07 -18.66
CA VAL A 40 -23.69 27.41 -18.31
C VAL A 40 -23.92 26.74 -16.95
N LEU A 41 -23.90 25.41 -16.95
CA LEU A 41 -24.22 24.63 -15.77
C LEU A 41 -23.10 24.78 -14.74
N LYS A 42 -23.45 25.29 -13.56
CA LYS A 42 -22.51 25.47 -12.44
C LYS A 42 -22.06 24.10 -11.91
N PRO A 43 -20.77 23.90 -11.61
CA PRO A 43 -20.29 22.67 -11.00
C PRO A 43 -20.92 22.53 -9.62
N LYS A 44 -21.16 21.29 -9.21
CA LYS A 44 -21.60 20.97 -7.85
C LYS A 44 -20.84 19.76 -7.33
N ILE A 45 -20.15 19.93 -6.21
CA ILE A 45 -19.51 18.84 -5.48
C ILE A 45 -20.58 18.19 -4.60
N SER A 46 -20.77 16.88 -4.79
CA SER A 46 -21.68 16.06 -3.99
C SER A 46 -20.95 15.31 -2.89
N SER A 47 -19.74 14.80 -3.19
CA SER A 47 -18.94 14.09 -2.20
C SER A 47 -17.46 14.08 -2.57
N ILE A 48 -16.63 13.93 -1.54
CA ILE A 48 -15.19 13.71 -1.67
C ILE A 48 -14.86 12.40 -0.97
N SER A 49 -14.20 11.49 -1.69
CA SER A 49 -13.83 10.17 -1.17
C SER A 49 -12.37 9.83 -1.52
N PRO A 50 -11.55 9.49 -0.50
CA PRO A 50 -11.85 9.52 0.93
C PRO A 50 -12.09 10.95 1.45
N SER A 51 -12.70 11.12 2.63
CA SER A 51 -12.90 12.44 3.28
C SER A 51 -11.63 13.02 3.91
N GLN A 52 -10.55 12.24 3.93
CA GLN A 52 -9.24 12.59 4.44
C GLN A 52 -8.18 11.82 3.67
N GLY A 53 -6.97 12.35 3.56
CA GLY A 53 -5.90 11.70 2.80
C GLY A 53 -4.57 12.41 2.91
N MET A 54 -3.51 11.75 2.50
CA MET A 54 -2.17 12.31 2.53
C MET A 54 -1.92 13.24 1.35
N VAL A 55 -0.91 14.09 1.50
CA VAL A 55 -0.24 14.73 0.35
C VAL A 55 0.19 13.67 -0.68
N PHE A 56 0.07 14.02 -1.95
CA PHE A 56 0.21 13.12 -3.10
C PHE A 56 -0.80 11.96 -3.19
N GLY A 57 -1.79 11.90 -2.31
CA GLY A 57 -2.85 10.90 -2.40
C GLY A 57 -3.88 11.25 -3.45
N ALA A 58 -4.39 10.25 -4.15
CA ALA A 58 -5.52 10.45 -5.05
C ALA A 58 -6.85 10.53 -4.27
N VAL A 59 -7.70 11.45 -4.69
CA VAL A 59 -9.00 11.78 -4.12
C VAL A 59 -10.01 11.80 -5.26
N ARG A 60 -11.13 11.11 -5.08
CA ARG A 60 -12.29 11.17 -5.97
C ARG A 60 -13.20 12.28 -5.52
N ILE A 61 -13.51 13.21 -6.42
CA ILE A 61 -14.52 14.24 -6.23
C ILE A 61 -15.69 13.88 -7.13
N THR A 62 -16.83 13.54 -6.52
CA THR A 62 -18.07 13.22 -7.23
C THR A 62 -19.00 14.42 -7.19
N GLY A 63 -19.69 14.67 -8.29
CA GLY A 63 -20.52 15.86 -8.44
C GLY A 63 -21.30 15.88 -9.75
N THR A 64 -21.62 17.09 -10.20
CA THR A 64 -22.29 17.34 -11.48
C THR A 64 -21.66 18.53 -12.18
N ASN A 65 -21.81 18.57 -13.51
CA ASN A 65 -21.43 19.69 -14.37
C ASN A 65 -19.94 20.07 -14.34
N PHE A 66 -19.06 19.14 -14.00
CA PHE A 66 -17.64 19.33 -14.23
C PHE A 66 -17.35 19.31 -15.73
N SER A 67 -16.26 19.95 -16.14
CA SER A 67 -15.74 19.80 -17.50
C SER A 67 -15.29 18.34 -17.68
N PRO A 68 -15.64 17.69 -18.80
CA PRO A 68 -15.12 16.35 -19.11
C PRO A 68 -13.64 16.35 -19.50
N VAL A 69 -13.03 17.53 -19.65
CA VAL A 69 -11.61 17.70 -20.00
C VAL A 69 -10.83 18.06 -18.75
N VAL A 70 -9.69 17.39 -18.52
CA VAL A 70 -8.81 17.62 -17.36
C VAL A 70 -8.47 19.11 -17.19
N GLU A 71 -8.01 19.76 -18.26
CA GLU A 71 -7.61 21.18 -18.25
C GLU A 71 -8.76 22.15 -18.00
N GLY A 72 -10.01 21.71 -18.19
CA GLY A 72 -11.20 22.51 -17.91
C GLY A 72 -11.61 22.52 -16.43
N ASN A 73 -10.78 21.95 -15.55
CA ASN A 73 -11.03 21.90 -14.12
C ASN A 73 -9.79 22.38 -13.36
N VAL A 74 -9.99 23.27 -12.39
CA VAL A 74 -8.97 23.61 -11.40
C VAL A 74 -9.49 23.21 -10.03
N VAL A 75 -8.84 22.22 -9.42
CA VAL A 75 -9.18 21.77 -8.07
C VAL A 75 -8.16 22.32 -7.09
N ARG A 76 -8.63 22.82 -5.94
CA ARG A 76 -7.76 23.36 -4.90
C ARG A 76 -8.07 22.71 -3.55
N PHE A 77 -7.00 22.33 -2.83
CA PHE A 77 -7.06 21.89 -1.44
C PHE A 77 -6.46 23.00 -0.58
N ASN A 78 -7.30 23.59 0.28
CA ASN A 78 -6.97 24.74 1.10
C ASN A 78 -6.26 25.86 0.32
N GLY A 79 -6.76 26.16 -0.88
CA GLY A 79 -6.18 27.16 -1.79
C GLY A 79 -5.03 26.67 -2.68
N PHE A 80 -4.38 25.56 -2.35
CA PHE A 80 -3.28 24.99 -3.15
C PHE A 80 -3.82 24.18 -4.33
N PRO A 81 -3.34 24.40 -5.57
CA PRO A 81 -3.82 23.67 -6.75
C PRO A 81 -3.40 22.20 -6.70
N ALA A 82 -4.37 21.31 -6.94
CA ALA A 82 -4.17 19.88 -7.11
C ALA A 82 -3.89 19.53 -8.58
N ILE A 83 -3.29 18.37 -8.81
CA ILE A 83 -3.21 17.78 -10.15
C ILE A 83 -4.53 17.06 -10.43
N VAL A 84 -5.20 17.39 -11.53
CA VAL A 84 -6.38 16.66 -12.00
C VAL A 84 -5.89 15.52 -12.90
N ASN A 85 -6.06 14.28 -12.47
CA ASN A 85 -5.59 13.09 -13.17
C ASN A 85 -6.59 12.60 -14.22
N SER A 86 -7.88 12.74 -13.95
CA SER A 86 -8.95 12.40 -14.89
C SER A 86 -10.20 13.25 -14.62
N ALA A 87 -11.00 13.46 -15.65
CA ALA A 87 -12.22 14.25 -15.56
C ALA A 87 -13.37 13.62 -16.35
N SER A 88 -14.57 13.78 -15.82
CA SER A 88 -15.86 13.49 -16.45
C SER A 88 -16.87 14.50 -15.93
N LYS A 89 -18.09 14.52 -16.48
CA LYS A 89 -19.13 15.45 -16.03
C LYS A 89 -19.53 15.29 -14.56
N THR A 90 -19.24 14.15 -13.95
CA THR A 90 -19.70 13.79 -12.60
C THR A 90 -18.58 13.35 -11.67
N GLU A 91 -17.35 13.26 -12.16
CA GLU A 91 -16.23 12.75 -11.38
C GLU A 91 -14.91 13.37 -11.82
N LEU A 92 -14.14 13.81 -10.84
CA LEU A 92 -12.72 14.16 -10.99
C LEU A 92 -11.89 13.22 -10.10
N ILE A 93 -10.76 12.73 -10.62
CA ILE A 93 -9.72 12.11 -9.80
C ILE A 93 -8.58 13.10 -9.70
N VAL A 94 -8.21 13.48 -8.49
CA VAL A 94 -7.21 14.53 -8.24
C VAL A 94 -6.15 14.06 -7.26
N THR A 95 -4.96 14.62 -7.34
CA THR A 95 -3.86 14.36 -6.40
C THR A 95 -3.75 15.49 -5.39
N VAL A 96 -3.81 15.18 -4.10
CA VAL A 96 -3.64 16.14 -3.01
C VAL A 96 -2.25 16.79 -3.13
N PRO A 97 -2.15 18.14 -3.15
CA PRO A 97 -0.87 18.82 -3.35
C PRO A 97 0.07 18.70 -2.14
N GLU A 98 1.38 18.76 -2.39
CA GLU A 98 2.44 18.58 -1.37
C GLU A 98 2.34 19.58 -0.21
N ASN A 99 2.11 20.85 -0.52
CA ASN A 99 2.19 21.94 0.45
C ASN A 99 0.84 22.28 1.11
N THR A 100 -0.17 21.43 0.95
CA THR A 100 -1.49 21.69 1.55
C THR A 100 -1.58 21.28 3.01
N THR A 101 -2.62 21.79 3.66
CA THR A 101 -3.02 21.50 5.04
C THR A 101 -4.52 21.23 5.07
N THR A 102 -5.02 20.72 6.19
CA THR A 102 -6.46 20.50 6.38
C THR A 102 -7.24 21.79 6.11
N GLY A 103 -8.26 21.70 5.27
CA GLY A 103 -9.03 22.87 4.85
C GLY A 103 -10.02 22.57 3.74
N THR A 104 -10.55 23.63 3.14
CA THR A 104 -11.62 23.54 2.14
C THR A 104 -11.14 22.89 0.83
N VAL A 105 -12.02 22.17 0.14
CA VAL A 105 -11.78 21.73 -1.24
C VAL A 105 -12.70 22.49 -2.18
N SER A 106 -12.16 23.09 -3.23
CA SER A 106 -12.95 23.77 -4.26
C SER A 106 -12.65 23.26 -5.65
N VAL A 107 -13.65 23.34 -6.53
CA VAL A 107 -13.57 23.00 -7.95
C VAL A 107 -14.03 24.22 -8.73
N LEU A 108 -13.12 24.80 -9.53
CA LEU A 108 -13.45 25.74 -10.59
C LEU A 108 -13.68 24.93 -11.87
N SER A 109 -14.87 25.05 -12.46
CA SER A 109 -15.21 24.45 -13.74
C SER A 109 -16.27 25.28 -14.44
N ASN A 110 -16.19 25.41 -15.77
CA ASN A 110 -17.07 26.27 -16.56
C ASN A 110 -17.19 27.69 -16.00
N ASP A 111 -16.08 28.28 -15.56
CA ASP A 111 -15.98 29.62 -14.94
C ASP A 111 -16.71 29.82 -13.60
N PHE A 112 -17.24 28.74 -13.02
CA PHE A 112 -17.90 28.77 -11.71
C PHE A 112 -17.12 27.95 -10.68
N VAL A 113 -17.14 28.41 -9.43
CA VAL A 113 -16.53 27.71 -8.30
C VAL A 113 -17.62 27.10 -7.43
N ASP A 114 -17.46 25.82 -7.08
CA ASP A 114 -18.15 25.23 -5.94
C ASP A 114 -17.12 24.81 -4.88
N THR A 115 -17.48 24.98 -3.62
CA THR A 115 -16.64 24.63 -2.47
C THR A 115 -17.38 23.58 -1.65
N PHE A 116 -16.69 22.49 -1.35
CA PHE A 116 -17.25 21.44 -0.51
C PHE A 116 -17.34 21.92 0.94
N ALA A 117 -18.50 21.74 1.57
CA ALA A 117 -18.79 22.33 2.87
C ALA A 117 -17.93 21.76 4.00
N THR A 118 -17.57 20.48 3.93
CA THR A 118 -16.75 19.81 4.94
C THR A 118 -15.26 19.95 4.59
N PRO A 119 -14.40 20.40 5.52
CA PRO A 119 -12.97 20.43 5.30
C PRO A 119 -12.41 19.03 5.00
N PHE A 120 -11.53 18.94 4.01
CA PHE A 120 -10.75 17.74 3.77
C PHE A 120 -9.57 17.71 4.74
N LYS A 121 -9.44 16.61 5.49
CA LYS A 121 -8.35 16.44 6.44
C LYS A 121 -7.10 15.92 5.72
N VAL A 122 -6.04 16.74 5.71
CA VAL A 122 -4.74 16.34 5.15
C VAL A 122 -3.95 15.62 6.22
N LEU A 123 -3.68 14.33 5.98
CA LEU A 123 -2.97 13.47 6.92
C LEU A 123 -1.48 13.54 6.64
N LYS A 124 -0.67 13.69 7.69
CA LYS A 124 0.79 13.64 7.59
C LYS A 124 1.34 12.63 8.60
N PHE A 125 2.44 11.98 8.23
CA PHE A 125 3.23 11.27 9.21
C PHE A 125 4.09 12.28 9.96
N THR A 126 3.78 12.49 11.23
CA THR A 126 4.52 13.40 12.11
C THR A 126 5.38 12.58 13.08
N PRO A 127 6.71 12.78 13.12
CA PRO A 127 7.55 12.17 14.14
C PRO A 127 7.09 12.58 15.55
N GLU A 128 6.92 11.61 16.44
CA GLU A 128 6.54 11.83 17.86
C GLU A 128 7.59 11.30 18.84
N GLY A 129 8.76 10.89 18.34
CA GLY A 129 9.87 10.39 19.14
C GLY A 129 10.79 9.46 18.35
N GLU A 130 12.01 9.32 18.85
CA GLU A 130 13.02 8.42 18.28
C GLU A 130 13.70 7.60 19.38
N MET A 131 14.17 6.40 19.00
CA MET A 131 15.01 5.55 19.83
C MET A 131 16.26 5.17 19.03
N ASN A 132 17.44 5.36 19.64
CA ASN A 132 18.69 4.88 19.07
C ASN A 132 18.81 3.38 19.34
N ILE A 133 18.86 2.58 18.27
CA ILE A 133 18.95 1.11 18.33
C ILE A 133 19.87 0.64 17.21
N ASN A 134 20.84 -0.21 17.53
CA ASN A 134 21.69 -0.83 16.50
C ASN A 134 20.92 -1.98 15.82
N LEU A 135 20.47 -1.73 14.59
CA LEU A 135 19.75 -2.69 13.76
C LEU A 135 20.60 -3.17 12.57
N ASN A 136 21.92 -3.03 12.65
CA ASN A 136 22.81 -3.57 11.61
C ASN A 136 22.71 -5.10 11.54
N GLY A 137 22.36 -5.60 10.36
CA GLY A 137 22.13 -7.03 10.10
C GLY A 137 20.77 -7.54 10.58
N VAL A 138 19.83 -6.64 10.94
CA VAL A 138 18.45 -7.01 11.25
C VAL A 138 17.65 -7.19 9.96
N THR A 139 16.94 -8.31 9.85
CA THR A 139 16.12 -8.66 8.69
C THR A 139 14.64 -8.37 8.90
N GLU A 140 14.16 -8.50 10.13
CA GLU A 140 12.76 -8.26 10.51
C GLU A 140 12.68 -7.69 11.92
N THR A 141 11.62 -6.91 12.18
CA THR A 141 11.38 -6.26 13.47
C THR A 141 9.91 -6.37 13.84
N ALA A 142 9.64 -6.54 15.13
CA ALA A 142 8.31 -6.39 15.71
C ALA A 142 8.41 -5.53 16.99
N ILE A 143 7.35 -4.81 17.32
CA ILE A 143 7.32 -3.98 18.53
C ILE A 143 6.12 -4.36 19.39
N THR A 144 6.32 -4.38 20.70
CA THR A 144 5.23 -4.57 21.66
C THR A 144 4.52 -3.25 21.97
N LYS A 145 3.35 -3.31 22.60
CA LYS A 145 2.63 -2.12 23.10
C LYS A 145 3.43 -1.29 24.11
N THR A 146 4.41 -1.90 24.79
CA THR A 146 5.27 -1.23 25.77
C THR A 146 6.54 -0.64 25.13
N GLY A 147 6.68 -0.74 23.80
CA GLY A 147 7.83 -0.19 23.07
C GLY A 147 9.07 -1.09 23.06
N ILE A 148 8.99 -2.32 23.57
CA ILE A 148 10.06 -3.32 23.44
C ILE A 148 10.14 -3.74 21.97
N VAL A 149 11.33 -3.63 21.38
CA VAL A 149 11.61 -4.02 20.00
C VAL A 149 12.20 -5.43 19.99
N TYR A 150 11.58 -6.32 19.25
CA TYR A 150 12.16 -7.61 18.89
C TYR A 150 12.69 -7.54 17.46
N SER A 151 13.83 -8.18 17.22
CA SER A 151 14.43 -8.23 15.89
C SER A 151 15.02 -9.61 15.61
N ILE A 152 14.95 -10.02 14.35
CA ILE A 152 15.73 -11.15 13.85
C ILE A 152 17.06 -10.59 13.36
N ARG A 153 18.16 -11.10 13.91
CA ARG A 153 19.50 -10.70 13.52
C ARG A 153 20.30 -11.91 13.11
N LYS A 154 20.96 -11.82 11.96
CA LYS A 154 21.98 -12.77 11.54
C LYS A 154 23.36 -12.19 11.85
N ASN A 155 24.16 -12.88 12.66
CA ASN A 155 25.50 -12.40 12.99
C ASN A 155 26.51 -12.76 11.88
N ALA A 156 27.75 -12.28 12.01
CA ALA A 156 28.79 -12.53 11.02
C ALA A 156 29.18 -14.02 10.87
N GLN A 157 28.88 -14.83 11.89
CA GLN A 157 29.08 -16.29 11.88
C GLN A 157 27.87 -17.04 11.30
N LYS A 158 26.84 -16.31 10.84
CA LYS A 158 25.57 -16.83 10.28
C LYS A 158 24.59 -17.41 11.29
N LEU A 159 24.84 -17.30 12.60
CA LEU A 159 23.81 -17.56 13.61
C LEU A 159 22.68 -16.54 13.50
N THR A 160 21.46 -17.03 13.37
CA THR A 160 20.24 -16.23 13.46
C THR A 160 19.69 -16.28 14.87
N ALA A 161 19.42 -15.12 15.47
CA ALA A 161 18.88 -15.01 16.82
C ALA A 161 17.71 -14.02 16.88
N ILE A 162 16.82 -14.23 17.85
CA ILE A 162 15.82 -13.24 18.26
C ILE A 162 16.42 -12.36 19.34
N ILE A 163 16.54 -11.07 19.03
CA ILE A 163 17.09 -10.06 19.91
C ILE A 163 15.95 -9.22 20.48
N LYS A 164 15.93 -9.04 21.79
CA LYS A 164 15.04 -8.15 22.54
C LYS A 164 15.80 -6.88 22.88
N SER A 165 15.30 -5.73 22.46
CA SER A 165 15.89 -4.42 22.72
C SER A 165 14.96 -3.57 23.58
N VAL A 166 15.47 -3.08 24.70
CA VAL A 166 14.77 -2.24 25.68
C VAL A 166 15.66 -1.04 25.99
N ASN A 167 15.20 0.17 25.67
CA ASN A 167 15.92 1.43 25.96
C ASN A 167 17.39 1.42 25.51
N GLY A 168 17.68 0.86 24.33
CA GLY A 168 19.03 0.78 23.77
C GLY A 168 19.87 -0.43 24.23
N THR A 169 19.46 -1.14 25.27
CA THR A 169 20.09 -2.42 25.68
C THR A 169 19.49 -3.57 24.90
N SER A 170 20.32 -4.47 24.37
CA SER A 170 19.88 -5.61 23.56
C SER A 170 20.34 -6.94 24.18
N THR A 171 19.43 -7.90 24.30
CA THR A 171 19.70 -9.25 24.80
C THR A 171 19.20 -10.29 23.80
N ILE A 172 19.88 -11.44 23.72
CA ILE A 172 19.39 -12.60 22.98
C ILE A 172 18.32 -13.27 23.85
N VAL A 173 17.14 -13.52 23.28
CA VAL A 173 16.04 -14.24 23.96
C VAL A 173 15.72 -15.58 23.33
N PHE A 174 16.19 -15.81 22.10
CA PHE A 174 16.08 -17.11 21.46
C PHE A 174 17.22 -17.30 20.46
N ASN A 175 17.88 -18.45 20.56
CA ASN A 175 18.83 -18.96 19.60
C ASN A 175 18.77 -20.49 19.69
N ASP A 176 18.29 -21.12 18.62
CA ASP A 176 18.17 -22.57 18.51
C ASP A 176 18.93 -23.09 17.30
N ALA A 177 19.95 -22.37 16.84
CA ALA A 177 20.77 -22.82 15.71
C ALA A 177 21.95 -23.67 16.19
N PRO A 178 21.90 -25.02 16.08
CA PRO A 178 23.09 -25.83 16.15
C PRO A 178 23.89 -25.64 14.86
N GLU A 179 25.04 -25.00 14.96
CA GLU A 179 25.99 -24.95 13.85
C GLU A 179 26.68 -26.31 13.72
N PHE A 180 26.39 -27.00 12.65
CA PHE A 180 27.19 -28.14 12.21
C PHE A 180 27.80 -27.78 10.87
N GLU A 181 29.12 -27.64 10.84
CA GLU A 181 29.89 -27.31 9.65
C GLU A 181 30.87 -28.45 9.38
N ASP A 182 30.61 -29.21 8.31
CA ASP A 182 31.62 -30.05 7.67
C ASP A 182 32.00 -29.42 6.32
N GLN A 183 33.04 -29.95 5.64
CA GLN A 183 33.53 -29.31 4.41
C GLN A 183 32.49 -29.22 3.27
N LEU A 184 31.39 -29.98 3.33
CA LEU A 184 30.37 -30.02 2.28
C LEU A 184 29.00 -29.50 2.74
N ASN A 185 28.73 -29.46 4.05
CA ASN A 185 27.44 -29.12 4.62
C ASN A 185 27.53 -28.10 5.76
N TYR A 186 26.59 -27.16 5.78
CA TYR A 186 26.33 -26.28 6.92
C TYR A 186 24.82 -26.21 7.18
N PHE A 187 24.42 -26.09 8.45
CA PHE A 187 23.02 -25.98 8.85
C PHE A 187 22.72 -24.62 9.47
N ASP A 188 21.55 -24.08 9.14
CA ASP A 188 21.12 -22.74 9.55
C ASP A 188 19.65 -22.75 9.96
N HIS A 189 19.29 -21.83 10.84
CA HIS A 189 17.90 -21.47 11.09
C HIS A 189 17.61 -20.11 10.46
N ASP A 190 16.70 -20.09 9.48
CA ASP A 190 16.16 -18.83 8.96
C ASP A 190 14.86 -18.50 9.68
N TYR A 191 14.93 -17.50 10.58
CA TYR A 191 13.76 -16.98 11.27
C TYR A 191 13.03 -15.96 10.41
N LYS A 192 11.69 -16.05 10.39
CA LYS A 192 10.82 -15.23 9.53
C LYS A 192 9.50 -14.88 10.22
N GLY A 193 8.78 -13.89 9.69
CA GLY A 193 7.41 -13.56 10.10
C GLY A 193 7.29 -13.16 11.57
N LEU A 194 8.19 -12.29 12.05
CA LEU A 194 8.24 -11.88 13.45
C LEU A 194 7.04 -11.01 13.83
N LEU A 195 6.30 -11.41 14.87
CA LEU A 195 5.08 -10.73 15.34
C LEU A 195 5.01 -10.67 16.87
N THR A 196 4.26 -9.70 17.41
CA THR A 196 3.98 -9.55 18.85
C THR A 196 2.49 -9.46 19.11
N ASP A 197 2.03 -9.94 20.27
CA ASP A 197 0.64 -9.75 20.74
C ASP A 197 0.51 -8.77 21.93
N ASN A 198 -0.74 -8.52 22.34
CA ASN A 198 -1.06 -7.58 23.43
C ASN A 198 -0.62 -8.07 24.81
N ALA A 199 -0.35 -9.37 24.96
CA ALA A 199 0.21 -9.95 26.18
C ALA A 199 1.74 -9.92 26.18
N GLY A 200 2.37 -9.52 25.08
CA GLY A 200 3.83 -9.45 24.93
C GLY A 200 4.47 -10.75 24.48
N ASN A 201 3.67 -11.74 24.02
CA ASN A 201 4.25 -12.91 23.38
C ASN A 201 4.80 -12.55 22.01
N VAL A 202 5.86 -13.25 21.61
CA VAL A 202 6.52 -13.11 20.31
C VAL A 202 6.27 -14.39 19.52
N TYR A 203 5.93 -14.26 18.23
CA TYR A 203 5.72 -15.37 17.32
C TYR A 203 6.70 -15.21 16.16
N PHE A 204 7.29 -16.31 15.72
CA PHE A 204 8.16 -16.35 14.55
C PHE A 204 8.14 -17.74 13.93
N ALA A 205 8.46 -17.79 12.65
CA ALA A 205 8.69 -19.04 11.95
C ALA A 205 10.17 -19.40 12.03
N SER A 206 10.46 -20.69 12.20
CA SER A 206 11.80 -21.26 12.20
C SER A 206 11.91 -22.25 11.06
N ASN A 207 12.71 -21.89 10.05
CA ASN A 207 13.04 -22.77 8.94
C ASN A 207 14.43 -23.33 9.14
N TYR A 208 14.53 -24.63 9.36
CA TYR A 208 15.81 -25.32 9.46
C TYR A 208 16.29 -25.71 8.06
N ILE A 209 17.43 -25.17 7.66
CA ILE A 209 17.95 -25.24 6.30
C ILE A 209 19.29 -25.95 6.32
N ARG A 210 19.46 -26.92 5.42
CA ARG A 210 20.76 -27.49 5.08
C ARG A 210 21.28 -26.85 3.81
N HIS A 211 22.47 -26.27 3.90
CA HIS A 211 23.27 -25.81 2.79
C HIS A 211 24.26 -26.91 2.43
N ARG A 212 24.29 -27.33 1.16
CA ARG A 212 25.25 -28.31 0.67
C ARG A 212 25.96 -27.78 -0.55
N SER A 213 27.29 -27.75 -0.53
CA SER A 213 28.13 -27.36 -1.66
C SER A 213 28.88 -28.58 -2.19
N VAL A 214 28.63 -28.96 -3.45
CA VAL A 214 29.38 -30.04 -4.12
C VAL A 214 29.93 -29.48 -5.41
N SER A 215 31.25 -29.54 -5.59
CA SER A 215 31.95 -29.06 -6.78
C SER A 215 31.60 -27.60 -7.16
N GLY A 216 31.41 -26.74 -6.15
CA GLY A 216 31.05 -25.33 -6.33
C GLY A 216 29.56 -25.05 -6.54
N VAL A 217 28.70 -26.07 -6.61
CA VAL A 217 27.24 -25.90 -6.71
C VAL A 217 26.61 -25.94 -5.32
N ALA A 218 26.06 -24.81 -4.88
CA ALA A 218 25.35 -24.70 -3.62
C ALA A 218 23.86 -25.09 -3.78
N THR A 219 23.41 -26.01 -2.94
CA THR A 219 22.00 -26.43 -2.81
C THR A 219 21.49 -26.05 -1.43
N HIS A 220 20.20 -25.69 -1.37
CA HIS A 220 19.52 -25.22 -0.17
C HIS A 220 18.30 -26.08 0.04
N THR A 221 18.28 -26.87 1.11
CA THR A 221 17.16 -27.78 1.41
C THR A 221 16.55 -27.37 2.74
N VAL A 222 15.27 -27.01 2.74
CA VAL A 222 14.52 -26.84 3.99
C VAL A 222 14.17 -28.22 4.51
N LEU A 223 14.61 -28.52 5.73
CA LEU A 223 14.39 -29.81 6.38
C LEU A 223 13.18 -29.76 7.31
N ARG A 224 12.96 -28.63 7.99
CA ARG A 224 11.87 -28.45 8.96
C ARG A 224 11.40 -27.00 8.94
N SER A 225 10.09 -26.80 9.05
CA SER A 225 9.47 -25.47 9.17
C SER A 225 8.47 -25.47 10.30
N GLN A 226 8.68 -24.58 11.28
CA GLN A 226 7.91 -24.52 12.51
C GLN A 226 7.47 -23.10 12.84
N ILE A 227 6.39 -23.00 13.61
CA ILE A 227 5.91 -21.75 14.20
C ILE A 227 6.15 -21.84 15.70
N ILE A 228 6.96 -20.94 16.22
CA ILE A 228 7.39 -20.89 17.61
C ILE A 228 6.81 -19.64 18.27
N LYS A 229 6.38 -19.78 19.52
CA LYS A 229 5.95 -18.69 20.40
C LYS A 229 6.89 -18.57 21.59
N ILE A 230 7.36 -17.36 21.85
CA ILE A 230 8.11 -17.01 23.07
C ILE A 230 7.18 -16.20 23.98
N SER A 231 7.02 -16.66 25.22
CA SER A 231 6.26 -15.92 26.25
C SER A 231 7.05 -14.72 26.80
N PRO A 232 6.40 -13.77 27.51
CA PRO A 232 7.13 -12.69 28.20
C PRO A 232 8.17 -13.15 29.23
N ALA A 233 8.06 -14.40 29.70
CA ALA A 233 9.03 -15.07 30.56
C ALA A 233 10.16 -15.75 29.77
N ASP A 234 10.29 -15.44 28.49
CA ASP A 234 11.29 -15.95 27.54
C ASP A 234 11.25 -17.49 27.30
N ASN A 235 10.17 -18.16 27.72
CA ASN A 235 9.93 -19.57 27.41
C ASN A 235 9.42 -19.77 25.97
N ALA A 236 10.08 -20.63 25.20
CA ALA A 236 9.70 -21.00 23.84
C ALA A 236 8.78 -22.23 23.80
N THR A 237 7.78 -22.20 22.91
CA THR A 237 6.79 -23.27 22.72
C THR A 237 6.49 -23.46 21.24
N LEU A 238 6.33 -24.71 20.80
CA LEU A 238 5.87 -25.04 19.45
C LEU A 238 4.37 -24.79 19.34
N ILE A 239 3.95 -24.04 18.32
CA ILE A 239 2.53 -23.86 17.97
C ILE A 239 2.12 -24.89 16.93
N ALA A 240 2.87 -24.99 15.83
CA ALA A 240 2.64 -25.95 14.76
C ALA A 240 3.90 -26.15 13.92
N GLY A 241 3.96 -27.25 13.18
CA GLY A 241 5.03 -27.54 12.23
C GLY A 241 5.98 -28.65 12.65
N GLY A 242 6.69 -29.17 11.66
CA GLY A 242 7.62 -30.29 11.77
C GLY A 242 8.48 -30.36 10.51
N GLU A 243 8.84 -31.58 10.10
CA GLU A 243 9.57 -31.81 8.85
C GLU A 243 8.93 -31.11 7.65
N ALA A 244 9.75 -30.74 6.67
CA ALA A 244 9.29 -30.02 5.50
C ALA A 244 8.22 -30.82 4.73
N GLY A 245 7.06 -30.21 4.52
CA GLY A 245 5.91 -30.87 3.89
C GLY A 245 4.72 -29.92 3.73
N ALA A 246 3.56 -30.44 3.30
CA ALA A 246 2.38 -29.63 2.98
C ALA A 246 1.08 -30.15 3.61
N VAL A 247 1.19 -30.79 4.77
CA VAL A 247 0.08 -31.49 5.44
C VAL A 247 -0.65 -30.53 6.38
N ASP A 248 -1.98 -30.48 6.28
CA ASP A 248 -2.86 -29.86 7.27
C ASP A 248 -2.98 -30.80 8.48
N GLY A 249 -3.13 -30.24 9.70
CA GLY A 249 -3.15 -31.04 10.92
C GLY A 249 -3.08 -30.18 12.18
N ASN A 250 -2.99 -30.81 13.35
CA ASN A 250 -2.84 -30.11 14.63
C ASN A 250 -1.38 -30.18 15.12
N GLY A 251 -0.84 -29.05 15.56
CA GLY A 251 0.47 -28.97 16.21
C GLY A 251 1.60 -29.49 15.32
N SER A 252 2.39 -30.44 15.84
CA SER A 252 3.53 -31.04 15.12
C SER A 252 3.13 -31.95 13.96
N ASN A 253 1.85 -32.32 13.83
CA ASN A 253 1.35 -33.14 12.72
C ASN A 253 1.10 -32.30 11.45
N ALA A 254 0.98 -30.97 11.59
CA ALA A 254 0.93 -30.07 10.45
C ALA A 254 2.33 -29.84 9.91
N LEU A 255 2.47 -29.83 8.58
CA LEU A 255 3.75 -29.63 7.90
C LEU A 255 3.69 -28.40 6.98
N PHE A 256 4.81 -27.68 6.96
CA PHE A 256 5.07 -26.50 6.14
C PHE A 256 6.39 -26.68 5.39
N ASN A 257 6.63 -25.89 4.36
CA ASN A 257 7.90 -25.85 3.67
C ASN A 257 8.27 -24.40 3.36
N ASN A 258 9.31 -23.91 4.03
CA ASN A 258 9.85 -22.57 3.89
C ASN A 258 8.80 -21.48 4.20
N ILE A 259 8.49 -21.28 5.48
CA ILE A 259 7.57 -20.23 5.91
C ILE A 259 8.25 -18.87 5.74
N GLU A 260 7.62 -17.94 5.01
CA GLU A 260 8.24 -16.65 4.68
C GLU A 260 7.67 -15.46 5.46
N ALA A 261 6.37 -15.49 5.76
CA ALA A 261 5.67 -14.37 6.36
C ALA A 261 4.50 -14.86 7.21
N MET A 262 4.18 -14.09 8.26
CA MET A 262 3.02 -14.35 9.10
C MET A 262 2.31 -13.04 9.45
N VAL A 263 1.00 -13.11 9.67
CA VAL A 263 0.20 -12.06 10.33
C VAL A 263 -0.79 -12.69 11.29
N ARG A 264 -1.32 -11.91 12.22
CA ARG A 264 -2.27 -12.39 13.24
C ARG A 264 -3.55 -11.58 13.20
N ASP A 265 -4.70 -12.25 13.27
CA ASP A 265 -5.99 -11.58 13.47
C ASP A 265 -6.28 -11.25 14.95
N ALA A 266 -7.38 -10.56 15.19
CA ALA A 266 -7.81 -10.18 16.54
C ALA A 266 -8.21 -11.40 17.42
N ALA A 267 -8.57 -12.53 16.82
CA ALA A 267 -8.89 -13.77 17.52
C ALA A 267 -7.63 -14.60 17.85
N GLY A 268 -6.45 -14.15 17.41
CA GLY A 268 -5.19 -14.82 17.64
C GLY A 268 -4.84 -15.89 16.62
N ASN A 269 -5.63 -16.05 15.55
CA ASN A 269 -5.23 -16.95 14.47
C ASN A 269 -4.05 -16.35 13.70
N LEU A 270 -3.11 -17.21 13.32
CA LEU A 270 -2.00 -16.84 12.43
C LEU A 270 -2.38 -17.18 10.99
N TYR A 271 -2.05 -16.29 10.08
CA TYR A 271 -2.09 -16.54 8.64
C TYR A 271 -0.65 -16.58 8.15
N VAL A 272 -0.31 -17.67 7.49
CA VAL A 272 1.08 -18.09 7.28
C VAL A 272 1.32 -18.28 5.79
N SER A 273 2.38 -17.65 5.30
CA SER A 273 2.92 -17.91 3.97
C SER A 273 3.75 -19.18 4.02
N ASP A 274 3.21 -20.26 3.45
CA ASP A 274 3.90 -21.52 3.25
C ASP A 274 4.53 -21.51 1.84
N LEU A 275 5.56 -20.66 1.69
CA LEU A 275 6.06 -20.19 0.41
C LEU A 275 6.62 -21.33 -0.45
N GLY A 276 7.33 -22.28 0.14
CA GLY A 276 7.88 -23.45 -0.56
C GLY A 276 6.78 -24.33 -1.16
N ASN A 277 5.58 -24.32 -0.57
CA ASN A 277 4.41 -25.01 -1.11
C ASN A 277 3.48 -24.10 -1.92
N SER A 278 3.80 -22.80 -2.06
CA SER A 278 2.93 -21.77 -2.66
C SER A 278 1.53 -21.72 -2.05
N ARG A 279 1.44 -21.87 -0.72
CA ARG A 279 0.17 -21.89 0.02
C ARG A 279 0.02 -20.71 0.98
N LEU A 280 -1.23 -20.30 1.15
CA LEU A 280 -1.68 -19.51 2.29
C LEU A 280 -2.33 -20.47 3.29
N ARG A 281 -1.83 -20.49 4.52
CA ARG A 281 -2.32 -21.37 5.59
C ARG A 281 -2.91 -20.54 6.72
N LYS A 282 -3.87 -21.08 7.45
CA LYS A 282 -4.40 -20.52 8.71
C LYS A 282 -4.05 -21.47 9.85
N VAL A 283 -3.60 -20.92 10.97
CA VAL A 283 -3.25 -21.64 12.20
C VAL A 283 -4.05 -21.07 13.36
N THR A 284 -4.84 -21.89 14.04
CA THR A 284 -5.58 -21.46 15.23
C THR A 284 -4.67 -21.37 16.45
N PRO A 285 -5.06 -20.66 17.53
CA PRO A 285 -4.32 -20.71 18.79
C PRO A 285 -4.15 -22.11 19.39
N ALA A 286 -5.02 -23.06 19.02
CA ALA A 286 -4.95 -24.46 19.42
C ALA A 286 -3.98 -25.29 18.54
N GLY A 287 -3.38 -24.69 17.52
CA GLY A 287 -2.42 -25.33 16.62
C GLY A 287 -3.03 -26.01 15.41
N ASP A 288 -4.33 -25.85 15.14
CA ASP A 288 -4.97 -26.44 13.95
C ASP A 288 -4.58 -25.66 12.69
N VAL A 289 -4.02 -26.36 11.72
CA VAL A 289 -3.56 -25.82 10.45
C VAL A 289 -4.49 -26.22 9.32
N THR A 290 -4.94 -25.24 8.54
CA THR A 290 -5.77 -25.44 7.35
C THR A 290 -5.22 -24.65 6.15
N THR A 291 -5.37 -25.21 4.95
CA THR A 291 -5.00 -24.52 3.71
C THR A 291 -6.15 -23.63 3.23
N LEU A 292 -5.87 -22.32 3.09
CA LEU A 292 -6.82 -21.36 2.52
C LEU A 292 -6.64 -21.20 1.00
N SER A 293 -5.39 -21.20 0.52
CA SER A 293 -5.09 -21.04 -0.91
C SER A 293 -3.90 -21.89 -1.30
N THR A 294 -3.93 -22.43 -2.53
CA THR A 294 -2.88 -23.32 -3.10
C THR A 294 -2.06 -22.67 -4.21
N SER A 295 -2.28 -21.39 -4.50
CA SER A 295 -1.62 -20.67 -5.59
C SER A 295 -1.13 -19.29 -5.13
N ALA A 296 -0.65 -19.18 -3.90
CA ALA A 296 -0.24 -17.93 -3.28
C ALA A 296 1.28 -17.92 -3.00
N LYS A 297 2.03 -17.11 -3.76
CA LYS A 297 3.45 -16.84 -3.52
C LYS A 297 3.58 -15.56 -2.70
N ILE A 298 3.59 -15.70 -1.38
CA ILE A 298 3.52 -14.59 -0.44
C ILE A 298 4.91 -14.29 0.13
N LYS A 299 5.40 -13.07 -0.08
CA LYS A 299 6.70 -12.58 0.40
C LYS A 299 6.59 -11.76 1.69
N ASN A 300 5.56 -10.92 1.78
CA ASN A 300 5.11 -10.30 3.01
C ASN A 300 3.59 -10.16 2.95
N MET A 301 2.97 -9.95 4.11
CA MET A 301 1.52 -9.93 4.24
C MET A 301 1.10 -8.95 5.34
N ALA A 302 -0.06 -8.35 5.15
CA ALA A 302 -0.79 -7.52 6.10
C ALA A 302 -2.22 -8.07 6.23
N ILE A 303 -2.84 -7.88 7.39
CA ILE A 303 -4.24 -8.23 7.61
C ILE A 303 -5.03 -6.97 7.96
N SER A 304 -6.18 -6.79 7.30
CA SER A 304 -7.10 -5.70 7.61
C SER A 304 -7.89 -6.00 8.89
N SER A 305 -8.52 -4.98 9.46
CA SER A 305 -9.45 -5.18 10.59
C SER A 305 -10.69 -6.01 10.23
N SER A 306 -11.04 -6.14 8.95
CA SER A 306 -12.10 -7.03 8.47
C SER A 306 -11.63 -8.48 8.28
N GLY A 307 -10.34 -8.75 8.48
CA GLY A 307 -9.73 -10.07 8.30
C GLY A 307 -9.26 -10.34 6.87
N ASP A 308 -9.45 -9.43 5.92
CA ASP A 308 -8.90 -9.62 4.58
C ASP A 308 -7.37 -9.52 4.60
N LEU A 309 -6.72 -10.39 3.85
CA LEU A 309 -5.26 -10.46 3.76
C LEU A 309 -4.79 -9.75 2.52
N TYR A 310 -3.79 -8.89 2.66
CA TYR A 310 -3.11 -8.25 1.55
C TYR A 310 -1.68 -8.74 1.56
N PHE A 311 -1.16 -9.11 0.40
CA PHE A 311 0.18 -9.66 0.31
C PHE A 311 0.84 -9.23 -0.97
N HIS A 312 2.14 -9.43 -1.07
CA HIS A 312 2.85 -9.25 -2.33
C HIS A 312 3.80 -10.40 -2.64
N ASN A 313 4.19 -10.50 -3.91
CA ASN A 313 5.17 -11.47 -4.43
C ASN A 313 6.47 -10.77 -4.86
N ASN A 314 6.90 -9.76 -4.11
CA ASN A 314 7.94 -8.76 -4.41
C ASN A 314 7.54 -7.59 -5.31
N LEU A 315 6.76 -7.79 -6.37
CA LEU A 315 6.48 -6.73 -7.34
C LEU A 315 5.00 -6.35 -7.41
N THR A 316 4.11 -7.26 -7.05
CA THR A 316 2.67 -7.09 -7.23
C THR A 316 1.96 -7.31 -5.91
N ILE A 317 0.99 -6.45 -5.62
CA ILE A 317 0.10 -6.56 -4.47
C ILE A 317 -1.16 -7.33 -4.88
N TYR A 318 -1.54 -8.26 -4.03
CA TYR A 318 -2.74 -9.08 -4.13
C TYR A 318 -3.55 -8.95 -2.84
N LYS A 319 -4.80 -9.37 -2.93
CA LYS A 319 -5.70 -9.57 -1.80
C LYS A 319 -6.14 -11.02 -1.76
N ALA A 320 -6.14 -11.64 -0.60
CA ALA A 320 -6.82 -12.90 -0.31
C ALA A 320 -7.94 -12.66 0.70
N SER A 321 -9.13 -13.18 0.42
CA SER A 321 -10.19 -13.25 1.43
C SER A 321 -9.83 -14.29 2.48
N ALA A 322 -9.75 -13.95 3.76
CA ALA A 322 -9.49 -14.94 4.81
C ALA A 322 -10.61 -15.98 4.96
N ALA A 323 -11.84 -15.63 4.55
CA ALA A 323 -12.99 -16.53 4.61
C ALA A 323 -12.99 -17.58 3.48
N THR A 324 -12.55 -17.19 2.28
CA THR A 324 -12.67 -18.04 1.08
C THR A 324 -11.33 -18.45 0.47
N GLY A 325 -10.23 -17.84 0.89
CA GLY A 325 -8.90 -18.03 0.30
C GLY A 325 -8.73 -17.49 -1.13
N LYS A 326 -9.79 -16.88 -1.71
CA LYS A 326 -9.75 -16.36 -3.07
C LYS A 326 -8.75 -15.22 -3.20
N VAL A 327 -7.79 -15.38 -4.11
CA VAL A 327 -6.76 -14.38 -4.42
C VAL A 327 -7.24 -13.47 -5.57
N SER A 328 -6.95 -12.18 -5.48
CA SER A 328 -7.25 -11.16 -6.51
C SER A 328 -6.09 -10.16 -6.64
N PHE A 329 -5.83 -9.72 -7.87
CA PHE A 329 -4.84 -8.67 -8.15
C PHE A 329 -5.32 -7.31 -7.61
N ILE A 330 -4.40 -6.53 -7.04
CA ILE A 330 -4.67 -5.16 -6.58
C ILE A 330 -3.87 -4.15 -7.40
N ALA A 331 -2.54 -4.24 -7.39
CA ALA A 331 -1.69 -3.25 -8.04
C ALA A 331 -0.26 -3.76 -8.31
N GLY A 332 0.43 -3.12 -9.27
CA GLY A 332 1.80 -3.42 -9.68
C GLY A 332 1.92 -3.73 -11.18
N PRO A 333 3.11 -4.11 -11.68
CA PRO A 333 4.35 -4.32 -10.91
C PRO A 333 5.00 -3.00 -10.44
N TYR A 334 5.62 -3.01 -9.27
CA TYR A 334 6.39 -1.89 -8.73
C TYR A 334 7.89 -2.09 -9.00
N ALA A 335 8.52 -1.17 -9.73
CA ALA A 335 9.91 -1.30 -10.20
C ALA A 335 10.96 -1.43 -9.07
N ASN A 336 10.70 -0.80 -7.91
CA ASN A 336 11.62 -0.78 -6.77
C ASN A 336 11.35 -1.88 -5.75
N GLY A 337 10.65 -2.96 -6.13
CA GLY A 337 10.27 -4.01 -5.17
C GLY A 337 9.37 -3.51 -4.04
N LEU A 338 8.95 -4.45 -3.20
CA LEU A 338 8.10 -4.22 -2.04
C LEU A 338 8.69 -4.99 -0.85
N GLN A 339 8.57 -4.44 0.34
CA GLN A 339 9.10 -4.98 1.59
C GLN A 339 7.95 -5.18 2.60
N ALA A 340 8.12 -4.73 3.84
CA ALA A 340 7.10 -4.82 4.87
C ALA A 340 5.81 -4.10 4.46
N MET A 341 4.67 -4.71 4.78
CA MET A 341 3.36 -4.10 4.63
C MET A 341 2.51 -4.28 5.88
N LEU A 342 1.70 -3.28 6.19
CA LEU A 342 0.80 -3.29 7.34
C LEU A 342 -0.38 -2.35 7.13
N PHE A 343 -1.45 -2.54 7.89
CA PHE A 343 -2.57 -1.60 7.91
C PHE A 343 -2.40 -0.57 9.03
N ASP A 344 -2.72 0.68 8.75
CA ASP A 344 -2.89 1.69 9.79
C ASP A 344 -4.26 1.60 10.48
N ALA A 345 -4.44 2.35 11.58
CA ALA A 345 -5.70 2.41 12.32
C ALA A 345 -6.87 2.97 11.49
N ALA A 346 -6.60 3.74 10.43
CA ALA A 346 -7.62 4.22 9.49
C ALA A 346 -7.98 3.16 8.43
N GLY A 347 -7.24 2.04 8.36
CA GLY A 347 -7.43 0.97 7.38
C GLY A 347 -6.79 1.26 6.02
N ASN A 348 -5.78 2.13 5.97
CA ASN A 348 -4.92 2.26 4.80
C ASN A 348 -3.83 1.19 4.84
N LEU A 349 -3.54 0.58 3.69
CA LEU A 349 -2.41 -0.33 3.54
C LEU A 349 -1.14 0.49 3.31
N LEU A 350 -0.20 0.39 4.24
CA LEU A 350 1.14 0.95 4.14
C LEU A 350 2.07 -0.13 3.58
N VAL A 351 2.81 0.19 2.52
CA VAL A 351 3.76 -0.73 1.90
C VAL A 351 5.12 -0.05 1.78
N CYS A 352 6.09 -0.55 2.54
CA CYS A 352 7.47 -0.09 2.46
C CYS A 352 8.10 -0.54 1.14
N ASN A 353 8.86 0.34 0.51
CA ASN A 353 9.76 0.04 -0.60
C ASN A 353 11.09 0.77 -0.39
N TYR A 354 12.08 0.53 -1.26
CA TYR A 354 13.42 1.16 -1.12
C TYR A 354 13.43 2.69 -1.23
N THR A 355 12.31 3.33 -1.57
CA THR A 355 12.18 4.78 -1.79
C THR A 355 11.19 5.47 -0.85
N GLY A 356 10.54 4.74 0.07
CA GLY A 356 9.58 5.28 1.01
C GLY A 356 8.44 4.31 1.34
N ILE A 357 7.29 4.86 1.70
CA ILE A 357 6.08 4.13 2.07
C ILE A 357 4.97 4.49 1.09
N LEU A 358 4.50 3.51 0.34
CA LEU A 358 3.26 3.60 -0.42
C LEU A 358 2.08 3.54 0.56
N VAL A 359 1.10 4.40 0.38
CA VAL A 359 -0.14 4.39 1.18
C VAL A 359 -1.30 4.16 0.24
N ILE A 360 -1.94 3.00 0.37
CA ILE A 360 -3.10 2.60 -0.43
C ILE A 360 -4.32 2.70 0.47
N ASN A 361 -5.18 3.67 0.21
CA ASN A 361 -6.38 3.85 1.02
C ASN A 361 -7.46 2.80 0.69
N ARG A 362 -8.56 2.80 1.46
CA ARG A 362 -9.69 1.88 1.28
C ARG A 362 -10.37 1.96 -0.10
N ALA A 363 -10.19 3.07 -0.81
CA ALA A 363 -10.68 3.27 -2.17
C ALA A 363 -9.65 2.87 -3.25
N ASN A 364 -8.58 2.16 -2.86
CA ASN A 364 -7.47 1.71 -3.71
C ASN A 364 -6.64 2.84 -4.35
N TYR A 365 -6.69 4.05 -3.80
CA TYR A 365 -5.86 5.15 -4.26
C TYR A 365 -4.49 5.12 -3.59
N LEU A 366 -3.46 5.27 -4.41
CA LEU A 366 -2.06 5.27 -4.03
C LEU A 366 -1.60 6.70 -3.70
N SER A 367 -0.91 6.86 -2.58
CA SER A 367 -0.03 7.99 -2.28
C SER A 367 1.36 7.48 -1.91
N ARG A 368 2.32 8.41 -1.76
CA ARG A 368 3.66 8.08 -1.28
C ARG A 368 4.07 9.04 -0.15
N PHE A 369 4.58 8.46 0.92
CA PHE A 369 5.32 9.14 1.96
C PHE A 369 6.81 8.81 1.84
N VAL A 370 7.66 9.82 1.89
CA VAL A 370 9.11 9.64 1.91
C VAL A 370 9.61 10.05 3.30
N PRO A 371 10.07 9.10 4.13
CA PRO A 371 10.66 9.43 5.41
C PRO A 371 11.93 10.28 5.24
N PRO A 372 12.32 11.08 6.25
CA PRO A 372 13.51 11.94 6.17
C PRO A 372 14.83 11.19 5.97
N THR A 373 14.85 9.90 6.33
CA THR A 373 16.01 9.01 6.20
C THR A 373 15.59 7.73 5.50
N ALA A 374 16.56 7.02 4.90
CA ALA A 374 16.30 5.71 4.34
C ALA A 374 15.85 4.74 5.46
N ILE A 375 14.81 3.97 5.17
CA ILE A 375 14.22 2.99 6.08
C ILE A 375 14.36 1.59 5.49
N ASN A 376 14.55 0.60 6.35
CA ASN A 376 14.66 -0.81 5.99
C ASN A 376 13.33 -1.56 6.13
N THR A 377 12.50 -1.13 7.09
CA THR A 377 11.22 -1.78 7.38
C THR A 377 10.31 -0.84 8.18
N ILE A 378 9.05 -1.22 8.28
CA ILE A 378 8.02 -0.56 9.06
C ILE A 378 7.34 -1.56 9.98
N THR A 379 6.91 -1.12 11.14
CA THR A 379 6.00 -1.89 12.00
C THR A 379 4.95 -0.98 12.62
N MET A 380 3.92 -1.58 13.18
CA MET A 380 2.90 -0.85 13.93
C MET A 380 2.84 -1.42 15.34
N ASP A 381 2.83 -0.54 16.33
CA ASP A 381 2.52 -1.00 17.68
C ASP A 381 1.03 -1.36 17.80
N PRO A 382 0.63 -2.16 18.81
CA PRO A 382 -0.77 -2.49 19.02
C PRO A 382 -1.72 -1.31 19.29
N THR A 383 -1.20 -0.09 19.49
CA THR A 383 -2.01 1.12 19.64
C THR A 383 -2.24 1.85 18.30
N GLY A 384 -1.67 1.33 17.21
CA GLY A 384 -1.82 1.88 15.86
C GLY A 384 -0.77 2.92 15.50
N LYS A 385 0.32 3.06 16.27
CA LYS A 385 1.41 3.98 15.92
C LYS A 385 2.38 3.31 14.97
N LEU A 386 2.69 4.00 13.87
CA LEU A 386 3.67 3.57 12.90
C LEU A 386 5.08 3.79 13.45
N TYR A 387 5.95 2.82 13.23
CA TYR A 387 7.38 2.94 13.46
C TYR A 387 8.10 2.64 12.15
N THR A 388 9.10 3.45 11.83
CA THR A 388 10.06 3.14 10.77
C THR A 388 11.40 2.81 11.40
N PHE A 389 12.15 1.93 10.73
CA PHE A 389 13.46 1.51 11.22
C PHE A 389 14.50 1.75 10.15
N SER A 390 15.59 2.42 10.52
CA SER A 390 16.84 2.45 9.76
C SER A 390 17.84 1.49 10.41
N ALA A 391 19.07 1.43 9.89
CA ALA A 391 20.14 0.64 10.50
C ALA A 391 20.49 1.08 11.95
N THR A 392 20.15 2.30 12.35
CA THR A 392 20.61 2.91 13.62
C THR A 392 19.50 3.54 14.46
N LYS A 393 18.29 3.67 13.92
CA LYS A 393 17.19 4.38 14.58
C LYS A 393 15.85 3.69 14.36
N ALA A 394 15.01 3.73 15.39
CA ALA A 394 13.58 3.54 15.29
C ALA A 394 12.89 4.90 15.47
N VAL A 395 12.09 5.33 14.50
CA VAL A 395 11.36 6.60 14.56
C VAL A 395 9.87 6.29 14.64
N ARG A 396 9.22 6.86 15.65
CA ARG A 396 7.78 6.73 15.88
C ARG A 396 7.05 7.86 15.17
N TYR A 397 6.01 7.50 14.42
CA TYR A 397 5.14 8.42 13.72
C TYR A 397 3.70 8.29 14.22
N ALA A 398 3.02 9.42 14.30
CA ALA A 398 1.58 9.46 14.31
C ALA A 398 1.04 9.85 12.94
N PHE A 399 -0.14 9.34 12.63
CA PHE A 399 -0.90 9.70 11.44
C PHE A 399 -1.97 10.72 11.85
N LYS A 400 -1.66 12.00 11.74
CA LYS A 400 -2.49 13.09 12.28
C LYS A 400 -2.86 14.13 11.24
#